data_AF-A0A3T0ZDF2-F1
#
_entry.id   AF-A0A3T0ZDF2-F1
#
_cell.length_a   1.000
_cell.length_b   1.000
_cell.length_c   1.000
_cell.angle_alpha   90.00
_cell.angle_beta   90.00
_cell.angle_gamma   90.00
#
_symmetry.space_group_name_H-M   'P 1'
#
loop_
_entity.id
_entity.type
_entity.pdbx_description
1 polymer ?
#
loop_
_entity_poly.entity_id
_entity_poly.type
_entity_poly.pdbx_seq_one_letter_code
_entity_poly.pdbx_strand_id
1 'polypeptide(L)'
;MSRQSTAKKRTTKLDPINHNRFINTTAKKRTAKLDPINHNRFINTTAKKRTAKLDPINHNRFINTFVKKRTAKLDLINHNRFIKTTVKKRTAKLDPIYHKRLVNMLVNRILKHGKKSLAYRIFYQAMKKIQQKMKKNPIVVLRRAIRNIAPKVVLKARRKSGSTYQVPIKIKSAKGKIFAIRWLLGASRKRPGRNMDSKLSYELIDATKNRGNAIRKKEETHKMAEANKAFAHNRLKDIPKKRGNPIRKKEETHRMAEANKAFAHNRLIDAAKKRGNPIRKKEETHRMAEANKAFSYNR
;
A
#
# COMPACT_ATOMS: atom_id res chain seq x y z
N MET A 1 -52.33 -1.04 37.74
CA MET A 1 -51.88 -2.19 36.92
C MET A 1 -51.94 -1.83 35.44
N SER A 2 -50.80 -1.97 34.76
CA SER A 2 -50.53 -2.08 33.31
C SER A 2 -51.52 -1.47 32.29
N ARG A 3 -51.22 -0.27 31.78
CA ARG A 3 -51.67 0.19 30.45
C ARG A 3 -50.61 -0.21 29.41
N GLN A 4 -50.79 -1.38 28.79
CA GLN A 4 -50.09 -1.71 27.54
C GLN A 4 -50.72 -0.89 26.40
N SER A 5 -50.22 0.32 26.20
CA SER A 5 -50.65 1.23 25.13
C SER A 5 -50.03 0.85 23.78
N THR A 6 -50.91 0.42 22.88
CA THR A 6 -51.11 0.99 21.52
C THR A 6 -49.92 1.16 20.55
N ALA A 7 -48.75 0.58 20.77
CA ALA A 7 -47.66 0.58 19.77
C ALA A 7 -47.55 -0.70 18.93
N LYS A 8 -48.19 -1.80 19.34
CA LYS A 8 -48.06 -3.13 18.71
C LYS A 8 -48.97 -3.40 17.49
N LYS A 9 -49.77 -2.43 17.04
CA LYS A 9 -50.75 -2.62 15.93
C LYS A 9 -50.52 -1.80 14.65
N ARG A 10 -49.35 -1.15 14.46
CA ARG A 10 -49.04 -0.40 13.21
C ARG A 10 -47.65 -0.68 12.64
N THR A 11 -47.26 -1.95 12.52
CA THR A 11 -46.13 -2.34 11.65
C THR A 11 -46.55 -3.45 10.72
N THR A 12 -47.60 -3.18 9.94
CA THR A 12 -47.95 -3.97 8.75
C THR A 12 -47.73 -3.07 7.53
N LYS A 13 -46.85 -3.51 6.64
CA LYS A 13 -46.50 -2.93 5.32
C LYS A 13 -45.79 -1.57 5.34
N LEU A 14 -44.49 -1.57 5.59
CA LEU A 14 -43.58 -0.50 5.14
C LEU A 14 -42.38 -1.13 4.45
N ASP A 15 -42.08 -0.68 3.23
CA ASP A 15 -41.05 -1.25 2.37
C ASP A 15 -39.68 -1.37 3.08
N PRO A 16 -38.88 -2.42 2.79
CA PRO A 16 -37.57 -2.65 3.43
C PRO A 16 -36.61 -1.46 3.32
N ILE A 17 -36.77 -0.65 2.28
CA ILE A 17 -35.97 0.54 1.99
C ILE A 17 -36.39 1.71 2.92
N ASN A 18 -37.69 1.87 3.16
CA ASN A 18 -38.23 2.94 4.01
C ASN A 18 -38.05 2.66 5.50
N HIS A 19 -38.05 1.37 5.90
CA HIS A 19 -37.79 0.97 7.28
C HIS A 19 -36.34 1.31 7.71
N ASN A 20 -35.36 1.03 6.85
CA ASN A 20 -33.96 1.40 7.12
C ASN A 20 -33.73 2.91 7.10
N ARG A 21 -34.48 3.67 6.29
CA ARG A 21 -34.43 5.13 6.28
C ARG A 21 -35.04 5.71 7.56
N PHE A 22 -36.13 5.15 8.06
CA PHE A 22 -36.75 5.56 9.33
C PHE A 22 -35.87 5.24 10.55
N ILE A 23 -35.26 4.04 10.58
CA ILE A 23 -34.30 3.67 11.63
C ILE A 23 -33.06 4.58 11.59
N ASN A 24 -32.51 4.86 10.41
CA ASN A 24 -31.31 5.71 10.29
C ASN A 24 -31.59 7.19 10.58
N THR A 25 -32.80 7.69 10.30
CA THR A 25 -33.20 9.08 10.60
C THR A 25 -33.55 9.26 12.07
N THR A 26 -34.23 8.29 12.70
CA THR A 26 -34.48 8.29 14.15
C THR A 26 -33.20 8.07 14.96
N ALA A 27 -32.29 7.19 14.51
CA ALA A 27 -30.97 7.04 15.09
C ALA A 27 -30.15 8.33 14.95
N LYS A 28 -30.08 8.96 13.75
CA LYS A 28 -29.39 10.24 13.56
C LYS A 28 -29.97 11.38 14.41
N LYS A 29 -31.31 11.49 14.52
CA LYS A 29 -31.97 12.50 15.37
C LYS A 29 -31.68 12.30 16.86
N ARG A 30 -31.51 11.06 17.32
CA ARG A 30 -31.15 10.74 18.71
C ARG A 30 -29.65 10.90 18.98
N THR A 31 -28.78 10.59 18.03
CA THR A 31 -27.33 10.71 18.17
C THR A 31 -26.82 12.15 18.07
N ALA A 32 -27.59 13.05 17.47
CA ALA A 32 -27.28 14.48 17.46
C ALA A 32 -27.41 15.14 18.85
N LYS A 33 -28.12 14.49 19.81
CA LYS A 33 -28.29 14.98 21.19
C LYS A 33 -27.34 14.34 22.20
N LEU A 34 -26.40 13.48 21.78
CA LEU A 34 -25.49 12.77 22.70
C LEU A 34 -24.04 13.08 22.36
N ASP A 35 -23.27 13.48 23.38
CA ASP A 35 -21.86 13.85 23.24
C ASP A 35 -21.02 12.76 22.56
N PRO A 36 -20.01 13.13 21.73
CA PRO A 36 -19.23 12.20 20.90
C PRO A 36 -18.57 11.06 21.68
N ILE A 37 -18.30 11.27 22.97
CA ILE A 37 -17.65 10.31 23.86
C ILE A 37 -18.61 9.17 24.26
N ASN A 38 -19.89 9.48 24.47
CA ASN A 38 -20.89 8.51 24.89
C ASN A 38 -21.43 7.65 23.73
N HIS A 39 -21.26 8.12 22.48
CA HIS A 39 -21.67 7.39 21.28
C HIS A 39 -20.84 6.12 21.05
N ASN A 40 -19.52 6.19 21.26
CA ASN A 40 -18.64 5.02 21.13
C ASN A 40 -18.87 3.98 22.23
N ARG A 41 -19.26 4.41 23.44
CA ARG A 41 -19.60 3.50 24.54
C ARG A 41 -20.87 2.69 24.22
N PHE A 42 -21.88 3.32 23.61
CA PHE A 42 -23.13 2.65 23.22
C PHE A 42 -22.96 1.68 22.04
N ILE A 43 -22.13 2.05 21.03
CA ILE A 43 -21.79 1.15 19.92
C ILE A 43 -21.01 -0.07 20.44
N ASN A 44 -20.09 0.12 21.37
CA ASN A 44 -19.29 -0.96 21.94
C ASN A 44 -20.11 -1.90 22.83
N THR A 45 -21.11 -1.40 23.56
CA THR A 45 -22.00 -2.25 24.40
C THR A 45 -22.99 -3.05 23.57
N THR A 46 -23.51 -2.48 22.48
CA THR A 46 -24.40 -3.19 21.55
C THR A 46 -23.66 -4.22 20.71
N ALA A 47 -22.41 -3.94 20.31
CA ALA A 47 -21.52 -4.94 19.69
C ALA A 47 -21.21 -6.07 20.69
N LYS A 48 -20.81 -5.75 21.93
CA LYS A 48 -20.54 -6.75 22.99
C LYS A 48 -21.74 -7.63 23.33
N LYS A 49 -22.97 -7.08 23.39
CA LYS A 49 -24.19 -7.87 23.64
C LYS A 49 -24.51 -8.85 22.52
N ARG A 50 -24.10 -8.57 21.28
CA ARG A 50 -24.27 -9.49 20.14
C ARG A 50 -23.18 -10.57 20.09
N THR A 51 -21.96 -10.27 20.55
CA THR A 51 -20.86 -11.24 20.61
C THR A 51 -20.92 -12.17 21.81
N ALA A 52 -21.69 -11.82 22.86
CA ALA A 52 -21.87 -12.65 24.05
C ALA A 52 -22.62 -13.98 23.81
N LYS A 53 -23.22 -14.19 22.63
CA LYS A 53 -23.90 -15.44 22.25
C LYS A 53 -23.01 -16.46 21.52
N LEU A 54 -21.71 -16.20 21.38
CA LEU A 54 -20.78 -17.10 20.69
C LEU A 54 -19.59 -17.41 21.59
N ASP A 55 -19.27 -18.70 21.76
CA ASP A 55 -18.20 -19.18 22.62
C ASP A 55 -16.85 -18.49 22.30
N PRO A 56 -16.04 -18.14 23.32
CA PRO A 56 -14.80 -17.37 23.15
C PRO A 56 -13.82 -17.97 22.13
N ILE A 57 -13.78 -19.29 22.02
CA ILE A 57 -12.91 -20.05 21.11
C ILE A 57 -13.34 -19.88 19.64
N ASN A 58 -14.65 -19.85 19.39
CA ASN A 58 -15.21 -19.71 18.04
C ASN A 58 -15.22 -18.25 17.56
N HIS A 59 -15.16 -17.29 18.49
CA HIS A 59 -15.12 -15.86 18.17
C HIS A 59 -13.82 -15.45 17.45
N ASN A 60 -12.67 -15.91 17.95
CA ASN A 60 -11.37 -15.63 17.30
C ASN A 60 -11.23 -16.36 15.96
N ARG A 61 -11.81 -17.56 15.81
CA ARG A 61 -11.85 -18.27 14.52
C ARG A 61 -12.74 -17.54 13.51
N PHE A 62 -13.88 -16.99 13.93
CA PHE A 62 -14.77 -16.21 13.07
C PHE A 62 -14.14 -14.88 12.66
N ILE A 63 -13.51 -14.15 13.58
CA ILE A 63 -12.76 -12.92 13.26
C ILE A 63 -11.60 -13.22 12.31
N ASN A 64 -10.79 -14.24 12.60
CA ASN A 64 -9.63 -14.58 11.76
C ASN A 64 -10.04 -15.11 10.39
N THR A 65 -11.15 -15.85 10.28
CA THR A 65 -11.68 -16.29 8.98
C THR A 65 -12.30 -15.14 8.21
N PHE A 66 -13.03 -14.21 8.83
CA PHE A 66 -13.59 -13.03 8.15
C PHE A 66 -12.49 -12.05 7.70
N VAL A 67 -11.49 -11.82 8.55
CA VAL A 67 -10.31 -11.02 8.23
C VAL A 67 -9.51 -11.70 7.11
N LYS A 68 -9.24 -13.01 7.18
CA LYS A 68 -8.64 -13.78 6.08
C LYS A 68 -9.48 -13.71 4.80
N LYS A 69 -10.81 -13.79 4.88
CA LYS A 69 -11.71 -13.74 3.71
C LYS A 69 -11.74 -12.35 3.07
N ARG A 70 -11.56 -11.27 3.86
CA ARG A 70 -11.43 -9.89 3.37
C ARG A 70 -10.04 -9.61 2.78
N THR A 71 -8.97 -10.11 3.41
CA THR A 71 -7.59 -9.94 2.91
C THR A 71 -7.30 -10.84 1.72
N ALA A 72 -7.84 -12.06 1.67
CA ALA A 72 -7.71 -12.98 0.53
C ALA A 72 -8.49 -12.51 -0.71
N LYS A 73 -9.53 -11.67 -0.55
CA LYS A 73 -10.28 -11.09 -1.69
C LYS A 73 -9.58 -9.89 -2.32
N LEU A 74 -8.51 -9.37 -1.71
CA LEU A 74 -7.63 -8.40 -2.32
C LEU A 74 -6.42 -9.16 -2.85
N ASP A 75 -6.39 -9.41 -4.17
CA ASP A 75 -5.24 -10.02 -4.83
C ASP A 75 -3.95 -9.42 -4.27
N LEU A 76 -2.96 -10.28 -3.98
CA LEU A 76 -1.62 -9.88 -3.49
C LEU A 76 -1.00 -8.76 -4.39
N ILE A 77 -1.41 -8.73 -5.66
CA ILE A 77 -1.06 -7.74 -6.69
C ILE A 77 -1.67 -6.35 -6.41
N ASN A 78 -2.87 -6.29 -5.85
CA ASN A 78 -3.61 -5.05 -5.57
C ASN A 78 -3.35 -4.50 -4.16
N HIS A 79 -2.89 -5.33 -3.22
CA HIS A 79 -2.55 -4.92 -1.85
C HIS A 79 -1.47 -3.80 -1.83
N ASN A 80 -0.40 -3.96 -2.60
CA ASN A 80 0.67 -2.95 -2.71
C ASN A 80 0.21 -1.67 -3.42
N ARG A 81 -0.76 -1.77 -4.34
CA ARG A 81 -1.35 -0.61 -5.01
C ARG A 81 -2.25 0.16 -4.05
N PHE A 82 -3.06 -0.53 -3.27
CA PHE A 82 -3.94 0.06 -2.26
C PHE A 82 -3.14 0.75 -1.16
N ILE A 83 -2.10 0.10 -0.61
CA ILE A 83 -1.17 0.72 0.36
C ILE A 83 -0.55 1.99 -0.22
N LYS A 84 -0.10 1.97 -1.48
CA LYS A 84 0.50 3.14 -2.12
C LYS A 84 -0.47 4.31 -2.31
N THR A 85 -1.76 4.04 -2.45
CA THR A 85 -2.81 5.07 -2.56
C THR A 85 -3.30 5.59 -1.22
N THR A 86 -3.30 4.77 -0.16
CA THR A 86 -3.81 5.14 1.17
C THR A 86 -2.75 5.67 2.13
N VAL A 87 -1.46 5.36 1.91
CA VAL A 87 -0.37 5.88 2.76
C VAL A 87 -0.18 7.37 2.51
N LYS A 88 -0.64 8.18 3.48
CA LYS A 88 -0.39 9.63 3.53
C LYS A 88 1.12 9.89 3.45
N LYS A 89 1.53 10.69 2.48
CA LYS A 89 2.95 11.07 2.32
C LYS A 89 3.41 11.75 3.61
N ARG A 90 4.39 11.16 4.29
CA ARG A 90 5.05 11.78 5.44
C ARG A 90 5.68 13.10 5.00
N THR A 91 5.16 14.22 5.48
CA THR A 91 5.77 15.53 5.25
C THR A 91 7.04 15.63 6.08
N ALA A 92 8.15 16.00 5.45
CA ALA A 92 9.39 16.26 6.18
C ALA A 92 9.17 17.38 7.20
N LYS A 93 9.67 17.18 8.42
CA LYS A 93 9.68 18.21 9.48
C LYS A 93 10.36 19.49 8.97
N LEU A 94 10.04 20.63 9.59
CA LEU A 94 10.70 21.88 9.30
C LEU A 94 12.10 21.89 9.94
N ASP A 95 12.97 22.73 9.41
CA ASP A 95 14.28 22.97 9.96
C ASP A 95 14.20 23.81 11.25
N PRO A 96 15.01 23.58 12.29
CA PRO A 96 14.93 24.36 13.53
C PRO A 96 15.29 25.84 13.37
N ILE A 97 16.22 26.20 12.49
CA ILE A 97 16.72 27.58 12.38
C ILE A 97 16.03 28.33 11.23
N TYR A 98 16.07 27.78 10.01
CA TYR A 98 15.53 28.47 8.84
C TYR A 98 14.05 28.16 8.57
N HIS A 99 13.46 27.21 9.30
CA HIS A 99 12.08 26.74 9.10
C HIS A 99 11.75 26.40 7.64
N LYS A 100 12.71 25.84 6.89
CA LYS A 100 12.51 25.40 5.50
C LYS A 100 12.60 23.88 5.37
N ARG A 101 11.61 23.28 4.70
CA ARG A 101 11.60 21.84 4.36
C ARG A 101 12.79 21.42 3.50
N LEU A 102 13.29 22.32 2.65
CA LEU A 102 14.43 22.05 1.76
C LEU A 102 15.71 21.74 2.56
N VAL A 103 15.94 22.51 3.63
CA VAL A 103 17.09 22.34 4.52
C VAL A 103 17.00 20.99 5.23
N ASN A 104 15.86 20.68 5.85
CA ASN A 104 15.67 19.38 6.52
C ASN A 104 15.83 18.19 5.54
N MET A 105 15.35 18.29 4.30
CA MET A 105 15.57 17.26 3.27
C MET A 105 17.06 17.06 2.93
N LEU A 106 17.85 18.13 2.94
CA LEU A 106 19.29 18.07 2.69
C LEU A 106 20.03 17.48 3.90
N VAL A 107 19.75 17.97 5.11
CA VAL A 107 20.34 17.47 6.36
C VAL A 107 20.06 15.98 6.54
N ASN A 108 18.84 15.51 6.28
CA ASN A 108 18.51 14.08 6.36
C ASN A 108 19.29 13.20 5.36
N ARG A 109 19.88 13.78 4.30
CA ARG A 109 20.74 13.05 3.35
C ARG A 109 22.23 13.21 3.64
N ILE A 110 22.61 14.26 4.38
CA ILE A 110 23.94 14.41 4.97
C ILE A 110 24.11 13.40 6.10
N LEU A 111 23.04 13.18 6.88
CA LEU A 111 22.94 12.24 7.99
C LEU A 111 23.56 10.88 7.66
N LYS A 112 24.43 10.41 8.55
CA LYS A 112 25.00 9.06 8.56
C LYS A 112 24.89 8.48 9.96
N HIS A 113 24.62 7.18 10.07
CA HIS A 113 24.54 6.45 11.35
C HIS A 113 23.63 7.12 12.39
N GLY A 114 22.53 7.76 11.97
CA GLY A 114 21.60 8.45 12.87
C GLY A 114 22.13 9.74 13.53
N LYS A 115 23.38 10.17 13.27
CA LYS A 115 24.03 11.34 13.90
C LYS A 115 23.49 12.68 13.39
N LYS A 116 22.31 13.09 13.85
CA LYS A 116 21.59 14.26 13.32
C LYS A 116 22.18 15.59 13.75
N SER A 117 22.67 15.70 14.97
CA SER A 117 23.40 16.87 15.48
C SER A 117 24.61 17.19 14.59
N LEU A 118 25.41 16.18 14.25
CA LEU A 118 26.57 16.30 13.37
C LEU A 118 26.18 16.79 11.96
N ALA A 119 25.10 16.26 11.41
CA ALA A 119 24.61 16.66 10.08
C ALA A 119 24.17 18.14 10.04
N TYR A 120 23.50 18.61 11.10
CA TYR A 120 23.17 20.03 11.26
C TYR A 120 24.42 20.89 11.39
N ARG A 121 25.37 20.48 12.23
CA ARG A 121 26.65 21.20 12.41
C ARG A 121 27.38 21.40 11.08
N ILE A 122 27.55 20.34 10.29
CA ILE A 122 28.18 20.42 8.96
C ILE A 122 27.41 21.38 8.05
N PHE A 123 26.08 21.30 8.03
CA PHE A 123 25.26 22.14 7.17
C PHE A 123 25.37 23.62 7.54
N TYR A 124 25.19 23.98 8.82
CA TYR A 124 25.24 25.37 9.25
C TYR A 124 26.64 25.98 9.13
N GLN A 125 27.70 25.20 9.41
CA GLN A 125 29.07 25.63 9.15
C GLN A 125 29.31 25.90 7.66
N ALA A 126 28.78 25.06 6.77
CA ALA A 126 28.85 25.31 5.33
C ALA A 126 28.09 26.59 4.93
N MET A 127 26.92 26.84 5.51
CA MET A 127 26.15 28.07 5.25
C MET A 127 26.89 29.33 5.73
N LYS A 128 27.53 29.28 6.91
CA LYS A 128 28.37 30.37 7.44
C LYS A 128 29.51 30.70 6.47
N LYS A 129 30.20 29.68 5.95
CA LYS A 129 31.28 29.85 4.95
C LYS A 129 30.78 30.45 3.64
N ILE A 130 29.60 30.04 3.16
CA ILE A 130 28.99 30.65 1.97
C ILE A 130 28.67 32.13 2.21
N GLN A 131 28.12 32.46 3.37
CA GLN A 131 27.79 33.84 3.73
C GLN A 131 29.04 34.72 3.79
N GLN A 132 30.13 34.23 4.39
CA GLN A 132 31.41 34.93 4.42
C GLN A 132 31.98 35.19 3.02
N LYS A 133 31.92 34.19 2.12
CA LYS A 133 32.50 34.32 0.77
C LYS A 133 31.66 35.13 -0.21
N MET A 134 30.34 34.95 -0.20
CA MET A 134 29.45 35.58 -1.18
C MET A 134 28.81 36.87 -0.67
N LYS A 135 28.87 37.14 0.64
CA LYS A 135 28.17 38.26 1.32
C LYS A 135 26.66 38.31 0.97
N LYS A 136 26.05 37.15 0.71
CA LYS A 136 24.65 36.99 0.33
C LYS A 136 23.95 36.00 1.26
N ASN A 137 22.63 36.08 1.32
CA ASN A 137 21.83 35.15 2.12
C ASN A 137 22.06 33.69 1.66
N PRO A 138 22.61 32.81 2.52
CA PRO A 138 23.01 31.45 2.14
C PRO A 138 21.83 30.58 1.71
N ILE A 139 20.62 30.85 2.19
CA ILE A 139 19.41 30.11 1.78
C ILE A 139 19.01 30.43 0.35
N VAL A 140 19.20 31.67 -0.10
CA VAL A 140 18.95 32.06 -1.49
C VAL A 140 19.96 31.38 -2.41
N VAL A 141 21.24 31.36 -1.99
CA VAL A 141 22.32 30.65 -2.70
C VAL A 141 22.00 29.16 -2.82
N LEU A 142 21.60 28.51 -1.71
CA LEU A 142 21.21 27.10 -1.70
C LEU A 142 20.04 26.81 -2.66
N ARG A 143 19.00 27.64 -2.66
CA ARG A 143 17.86 27.49 -3.58
C ARG A 143 18.29 27.64 -5.03
N ARG A 144 19.17 28.61 -5.34
CA ARG A 144 19.72 28.80 -6.68
C ARG A 144 20.54 27.59 -7.12
N ALA A 145 21.48 27.13 -6.29
CA ALA A 145 22.30 25.94 -6.58
C ALA A 145 21.42 24.71 -6.88
N ILE A 146 20.44 24.42 -6.03
CA ILE A 146 19.55 23.25 -6.22
C ILE A 146 18.72 23.37 -7.50
N ARG A 147 18.26 24.58 -7.86
CA ARG A 147 17.55 24.80 -9.14
C ARG A 147 18.47 24.50 -10.34
N ASN A 148 19.72 24.95 -10.28
CA ASN A 148 20.68 24.72 -11.36
C ASN A 148 21.02 23.24 -11.53
N ILE A 149 21.20 22.49 -10.43
CA ILE A 149 21.52 21.06 -10.46
C ILE A 149 20.29 20.21 -10.81
N ALA A 150 19.06 20.68 -10.54
CA ALA A 150 17.86 19.90 -10.75
C ALA A 150 17.67 19.47 -12.22
N PRO A 151 17.69 18.16 -12.51
CA PRO A 151 17.40 17.67 -13.85
C PRO A 151 15.91 17.84 -14.18
N LYS A 152 15.59 18.06 -15.46
CA LYS A 152 14.23 18.02 -16.01
C LYS A 152 13.88 16.66 -16.62
N VAL A 153 14.89 15.93 -17.08
CA VAL A 153 14.79 14.59 -17.68
C VAL A 153 15.82 13.68 -17.01
N VAL A 154 15.45 12.42 -16.81
CA VAL A 154 16.33 11.37 -16.25
C VAL A 154 16.15 10.10 -17.08
N LEU A 155 17.21 9.30 -17.21
CA LEU A 155 17.16 8.01 -17.88
C LEU A 155 16.71 6.91 -16.92
N LYS A 156 15.85 6.03 -17.40
CA LYS A 156 15.44 4.83 -16.68
C LYS A 156 15.74 3.61 -17.55
N ALA A 157 16.46 2.65 -16.99
CA ALA A 157 16.69 1.38 -17.65
C ALA A 157 15.37 0.63 -17.86
N ARG A 158 15.13 0.16 -19.09
CA ARG A 158 13.99 -0.67 -19.47
C ARG A 158 14.50 -1.83 -20.33
N ARG A 159 14.23 -3.06 -19.88
CA ARG A 159 14.53 -4.27 -20.65
C ARG A 159 13.44 -4.52 -21.69
N LYS A 160 13.81 -4.75 -22.94
CA LYS A 160 12.91 -5.12 -24.05
C LYS A 160 13.67 -6.06 -24.99
N SER A 161 13.07 -7.20 -25.34
CA SER A 161 13.62 -8.12 -26.34
C SER A 161 15.09 -8.51 -26.07
N GLY A 162 15.39 -9.01 -24.86
CA GLY A 162 16.75 -9.43 -24.49
C GLY A 162 17.72 -8.31 -24.08
N SER A 163 17.55 -7.09 -24.61
CA SER A 163 18.46 -5.95 -24.35
C SER A 163 17.89 -4.93 -23.35
N THR A 164 18.79 -4.19 -22.69
CA THR A 164 18.42 -3.12 -21.74
C THR A 164 18.65 -1.75 -22.36
N TYR A 165 17.58 -1.01 -22.61
CA TYR A 165 17.63 0.34 -23.18
C TYR A 165 17.48 1.40 -22.09
N GLN A 166 18.13 2.54 -22.28
CA GLN A 166 17.94 3.69 -21.42
C GLN A 166 16.82 4.58 -21.98
N VAL A 167 15.68 4.61 -21.29
CA VAL A 167 14.52 5.38 -21.72
C VAL A 167 14.52 6.73 -21.00
N PRO A 168 14.55 7.87 -21.72
CA PRO A 168 14.44 9.19 -21.09
C PRO A 168 13.03 9.42 -20.55
N ILE A 169 12.92 9.95 -19.33
CA ILE A 169 11.65 10.24 -18.65
C ILE A 169 11.66 11.66 -18.10
N LYS A 170 10.63 12.45 -18.44
CA LYS A 170 10.41 13.79 -17.85
C LYS A 170 10.02 13.65 -16.38
N ILE A 171 10.69 14.39 -15.51
CA ILE A 171 10.49 14.30 -14.06
C ILE A 171 9.80 15.54 -13.49
N LYS A 172 8.98 15.32 -12.45
CA LYS A 172 8.35 16.41 -11.69
C LYS A 172 9.38 17.14 -10.83
N SER A 173 9.17 18.44 -10.59
CA SER A 173 10.09 19.31 -9.82
C SER A 173 10.46 18.73 -8.44
N ALA A 174 9.50 18.11 -7.72
CA ALA A 174 9.77 17.46 -6.44
C ALA A 174 10.81 16.33 -6.53
N LYS A 175 10.77 15.50 -7.58
CA LYS A 175 11.78 14.47 -7.84
C LYS A 175 13.10 15.08 -8.30
N GLY A 176 13.05 16.13 -9.13
CA GLY A 176 14.25 16.87 -9.56
C GLY A 176 15.06 17.41 -8.38
N LYS A 177 14.40 18.00 -7.37
CA LYS A 177 15.07 18.45 -6.13
C LYS A 177 15.75 17.30 -5.37
N ILE A 178 15.15 16.11 -5.37
CA ILE A 178 15.74 14.92 -4.73
C ILE A 178 17.00 14.47 -5.46
N PHE A 179 16.97 14.41 -6.79
CA PHE A 179 18.16 14.11 -7.60
C PHE A 179 19.24 15.16 -7.40
N ALA A 180 18.89 16.44 -7.42
CA ALA A 180 19.82 17.54 -7.20
C ALA A 180 20.57 17.41 -5.89
N ILE A 181 19.86 17.19 -4.78
CA ILE A 181 20.49 17.02 -3.48
C ILE A 181 21.39 15.79 -3.45
N ARG A 182 20.95 14.67 -4.05
CA ARG A 182 21.75 13.45 -4.10
C ARG A 182 23.06 13.66 -4.88
N TRP A 183 22.98 14.31 -6.03
CA TRP A 183 24.15 14.60 -6.88
C TRP A 183 25.09 15.60 -6.22
N LEU A 184 24.54 16.66 -5.62
CA LEU A 184 25.31 17.64 -4.84
C LEU A 184 26.12 16.94 -3.75
N LEU A 185 25.48 16.13 -2.89
CA LEU A 185 26.19 15.45 -1.80
C LEU A 185 27.19 14.41 -2.30
N GLY A 186 26.89 13.73 -3.41
CA GLY A 186 27.83 12.82 -4.05
C GLY A 186 29.08 13.56 -4.55
N ALA A 187 28.90 14.71 -5.21
CA ALA A 187 29.98 15.56 -5.69
C ALA A 187 30.80 16.15 -4.52
N SER A 188 30.15 16.72 -3.51
CA SER A 188 30.83 17.29 -2.34
C SER A 188 31.66 16.25 -1.57
N ARG A 189 31.21 14.98 -1.50
CA ARG A 189 31.98 13.92 -0.84
C ARG A 189 33.23 13.52 -1.61
N LYS A 190 33.16 13.54 -2.95
CA LYS A 190 34.26 13.20 -3.85
C LYS A 190 35.28 14.33 -4.02
N ARG A 191 34.93 15.56 -3.64
CA ARG A 191 35.82 16.72 -3.76
C ARG A 191 37.06 16.55 -2.85
N PRO A 192 38.26 16.96 -3.29
CA PRO A 192 39.42 17.02 -2.42
C PRO A 192 39.21 18.02 -1.27
N GLY A 193 39.82 17.74 -0.12
CA GLY A 193 39.76 18.56 1.09
C GLY A 193 39.34 17.79 2.34
N ARG A 194 39.78 18.26 3.50
CA ARG A 194 39.63 17.57 4.79
C ARG A 194 38.20 17.65 5.34
N ASN A 195 37.67 18.87 5.50
CA ASN A 195 36.39 19.06 6.17
C ASN A 195 35.20 19.06 5.20
N MET A 196 34.12 18.36 5.58
CA MET A 196 32.92 18.18 4.75
C MET A 196 32.12 19.48 4.54
N ASP A 197 32.12 20.35 5.53
CA ASP A 197 31.47 21.66 5.49
C ASP A 197 32.11 22.59 4.44
N SER A 198 33.45 22.63 4.39
CA SER A 198 34.20 23.32 3.34
C SER A 198 33.82 22.76 1.97
N LYS A 199 33.93 21.44 1.78
CA LYS A 199 33.63 20.79 0.49
C LYS A 199 32.20 21.06 0.01
N LEU A 200 31.22 21.01 0.92
CA LEU A 200 29.84 21.32 0.60
C LEU A 200 29.64 22.80 0.23
N SER A 201 30.29 23.72 0.96
CA SER A 201 30.20 25.16 0.67
C SER A 201 30.75 25.50 -0.72
N TYR A 202 31.91 24.97 -1.08
CA TYR A 202 32.52 25.17 -2.40
C TYR A 202 31.66 24.62 -3.53
N GLU A 203 31.17 23.38 -3.39
CA GLU A 203 30.33 22.77 -4.43
C GLU A 203 29.02 23.56 -4.64
N LEU A 204 28.44 24.11 -3.57
CA LEU A 204 27.25 24.96 -3.66
C LEU A 204 27.53 26.30 -4.37
N ILE A 205 28.66 26.93 -4.08
CA ILE A 205 29.08 28.16 -4.75
C ILE A 205 29.32 27.88 -6.24
N ASP A 206 30.05 26.83 -6.58
CA ASP A 206 30.33 26.43 -7.97
C ASP A 206 29.03 26.15 -8.72
N ALA A 207 28.09 25.42 -8.11
CA ALA A 207 26.79 25.13 -8.72
C ALA A 207 25.95 26.38 -9.02
N THR A 208 26.13 27.48 -8.27
CA THR A 208 25.41 28.75 -8.56
C THR A 208 25.91 29.41 -9.84
N LYS A 209 27.17 29.15 -10.20
CA LYS A 209 27.84 29.58 -11.42
C LYS A 209 27.72 28.56 -12.56
N ASN A 210 26.85 27.55 -12.43
CA ASN A 210 26.72 26.41 -13.35
C ASN A 210 28.04 25.66 -13.59
N ARG A 211 28.87 25.55 -12.54
CA ARG A 211 30.12 24.77 -12.57
C ARG A 211 30.09 23.68 -11.49
N GLY A 212 31.04 22.77 -11.56
CA GLY A 212 31.23 21.71 -10.57
C GLY A 212 30.70 20.35 -11.01
N ASN A 213 31.07 19.33 -10.25
CA ASN A 213 30.82 17.93 -10.58
C ASN A 213 29.32 17.60 -10.52
N ALA A 214 28.56 18.26 -9.65
CA ALA A 214 27.11 18.09 -9.60
C ALA A 214 26.39 18.59 -10.87
N ILE A 215 26.88 19.70 -11.46
CA ILE A 215 26.34 20.25 -12.71
C ILE A 215 26.77 19.38 -13.90
N ARG A 216 28.04 18.98 -13.96
CA ARG A 216 28.53 18.07 -15.02
C ARG A 216 27.68 16.80 -15.11
N LYS A 217 27.34 16.21 -13.96
CA LYS A 217 26.45 15.04 -13.90
C LYS A 217 25.04 15.29 -14.46
N LYS A 218 24.48 16.47 -14.25
CA LYS A 218 23.19 16.87 -14.82
C LYS A 218 23.30 16.99 -16.34
N GLU A 219 24.36 17.64 -16.83
CA GLU A 219 24.61 17.84 -18.26
C GLU A 219 24.82 16.50 -18.98
N GLU A 220 25.66 15.62 -18.43
CA GLU A 220 25.83 14.24 -18.91
C GLU A 220 24.49 13.50 -19.01
N THR A 221 23.64 13.63 -17.97
CA THR A 221 22.31 13.01 -17.97
C THR A 221 21.39 13.60 -19.04
N HIS A 222 21.48 14.89 -19.34
CA HIS A 222 20.68 15.55 -20.37
C HIS A 222 21.16 15.18 -21.77
N LYS A 223 22.47 15.22 -22.01
CA LYS A 223 23.10 14.79 -23.27
C LYS A 223 22.74 13.33 -23.58
N MET A 224 22.84 12.44 -22.59
CA MET A 224 22.48 11.03 -22.77
C MET A 224 20.97 10.84 -22.96
N ALA A 225 20.12 11.68 -22.35
CA ALA A 225 18.68 11.66 -22.58
C ALA A 225 18.28 12.16 -23.97
N GLU A 226 19.04 13.12 -24.52
CA GLU A 226 18.87 13.65 -25.86
C GLU A 226 19.30 12.64 -26.93
N ALA A 227 20.45 11.99 -26.75
CA ALA A 227 20.90 10.89 -27.61
C ALA A 227 19.87 9.74 -27.66
N ASN A 228 19.21 9.44 -26.53
CA ASN A 228 18.19 8.39 -26.44
C ASN A 228 16.75 8.89 -26.68
N LYS A 229 16.56 10.08 -27.29
CA LYS A 229 15.23 10.67 -27.52
C LYS A 229 14.32 9.76 -28.36
N ALA A 230 14.88 8.98 -29.29
CA ALA A 230 14.14 7.99 -30.09
C ALA A 230 13.39 6.96 -29.22
N PHE A 231 13.96 6.57 -28.08
CA PHE A 231 13.33 5.62 -27.15
C PHE A 231 12.29 6.27 -26.23
N ALA A 232 11.95 7.55 -26.42
CA ALA A 232 10.94 8.25 -25.65
C ALA A 232 9.55 7.61 -25.74
N HIS A 233 9.19 7.03 -26.88
CA HIS A 233 7.92 6.34 -27.03
C HIS A 233 7.82 5.10 -26.12
N ASN A 234 8.96 4.49 -25.79
CA ASN A 234 9.04 3.39 -24.83
C ASN A 234 8.92 3.83 -23.36
N ARG A 235 8.41 5.03 -23.05
CA ARG A 235 8.08 5.45 -21.67
C ARG A 235 6.84 4.72 -21.13
N LEU A 236 5.91 4.38 -22.03
CA LEU A 236 4.58 3.86 -21.74
C LEU A 236 4.22 2.74 -22.73
N LYS A 237 4.49 1.49 -22.37
CA LYS A 237 3.42 0.50 -22.47
C LYS A 237 2.93 0.32 -21.05
N ASP A 238 2.18 1.29 -20.54
CA ASP A 238 1.08 0.87 -19.69
C ASP A 238 0.26 0.00 -20.63
N ILE A 239 0.29 -1.31 -20.40
CA ILE A 239 -0.69 -2.22 -21.01
C ILE A 239 -2.01 -1.47 -20.83
N PRO A 240 -2.74 -1.09 -21.90
CA PRO A 240 -4.14 -0.77 -21.71
C PRO A 240 -4.66 -2.01 -21.01
N LYS A 241 -5.01 -1.90 -19.72
CA LYS A 241 -5.85 -2.91 -19.12
C LYS A 241 -7.04 -2.88 -20.06
N LYS A 242 -7.13 -3.83 -21.00
CA LYS A 242 -8.39 -4.16 -21.65
C LYS A 242 -9.30 -4.25 -20.45
N ARG A 243 -10.17 -3.26 -20.27
CA ARG A 243 -11.30 -3.37 -19.36
C ARG A 243 -12.07 -4.48 -20.04
N GLY A 244 -11.70 -5.74 -19.76
CA GLY A 244 -12.45 -6.88 -20.21
C GLY A 244 -13.86 -6.58 -19.77
N ASN A 245 -14.77 -6.54 -20.75
CA ASN A 245 -16.14 -6.11 -20.57
C ASN A 245 -16.65 -6.72 -19.26
N PRO A 246 -17.11 -5.92 -18.26
CA PRO A 246 -17.42 -6.43 -16.91
C PRO A 246 -18.36 -7.64 -16.93
N ILE A 247 -19.17 -7.73 -17.98
CA ILE A 247 -20.10 -8.81 -18.29
C ILE A 247 -19.34 -10.12 -18.59
N ARG A 248 -18.37 -10.12 -19.52
CA ARG A 248 -17.56 -11.30 -19.85
C ARG A 248 -16.75 -11.84 -18.66
N LYS A 249 -16.25 -10.96 -17.79
CA LYS A 249 -15.55 -11.40 -16.57
C LYS A 249 -16.47 -12.04 -15.54
N LYS A 250 -17.70 -11.55 -15.40
CA LYS A 250 -18.69 -12.18 -14.52
C LYS A 250 -19.07 -13.56 -15.05
N GLU A 251 -19.28 -13.69 -16.36
CA GLU A 251 -19.58 -14.96 -17.02
C GLU A 251 -18.43 -15.97 -16.88
N GLU A 252 -17.18 -15.56 -17.10
CA GLU A 252 -16.01 -16.42 -16.89
C GLU A 252 -15.88 -16.85 -15.42
N THR A 253 -16.09 -15.93 -14.46
CA THR A 253 -16.04 -16.29 -13.03
C THR A 253 -17.19 -17.20 -12.61
N HIS A 254 -18.37 -17.06 -13.21
CA HIS A 254 -19.52 -17.92 -12.98
C HIS A 254 -19.27 -19.31 -13.54
N ARG A 255 -18.81 -19.41 -14.79
CA ARG A 255 -18.44 -20.67 -15.44
C ARG A 255 -17.33 -21.40 -14.69
N MET A 256 -16.32 -20.68 -14.20
CA MET A 256 -15.23 -21.28 -13.41
C MET A 256 -15.71 -21.73 -12.02
N ALA A 257 -16.68 -21.02 -11.42
CA ALA A 257 -17.30 -21.44 -10.18
C ALA A 257 -18.21 -22.67 -10.37
N GLU A 258 -18.97 -22.74 -11.47
CA GLU A 258 -19.78 -23.91 -11.85
C GLU A 258 -18.92 -25.13 -12.15
N ALA A 259 -17.84 -24.96 -12.92
CA ALA A 259 -16.89 -26.04 -13.20
C ALA A 259 -16.27 -26.59 -11.91
N ASN A 260 -15.87 -25.71 -10.97
CA ASN A 260 -15.35 -26.13 -9.67
C ASN A 260 -16.40 -26.83 -8.80
N LYS A 261 -17.67 -26.39 -8.87
CA LYS A 261 -18.78 -27.02 -8.14
C LYS A 261 -19.10 -28.41 -8.70
N ALA A 262 -19.08 -28.56 -10.03
CA ALA A 262 -19.23 -29.84 -10.70
C ALA A 262 -18.09 -30.80 -10.37
N PHE A 263 -16.84 -30.30 -10.35
CA PHE A 263 -15.68 -31.11 -9.97
C PHE A 263 -15.75 -31.58 -8.51
N ALA A 264 -16.21 -30.73 -7.60
CA ALA A 264 -16.43 -31.09 -6.21
C ALA A 264 -17.57 -32.13 -6.05
N HIS A 265 -18.66 -31.97 -6.81
CA HIS A 265 -19.78 -32.91 -6.83
C HIS A 265 -19.36 -34.29 -7.33
N ASN A 266 -18.63 -34.35 -8.45
CA ASN A 266 -18.13 -35.61 -9.00
C ASN A 266 -17.15 -36.30 -8.03
N ARG A 267 -16.30 -35.53 -7.34
CA ARG A 267 -15.41 -36.07 -6.30
C ARG A 267 -16.16 -36.63 -5.10
N LEU A 268 -17.31 -36.06 -4.74
CA LEU A 268 -18.20 -36.59 -3.69
C LEU A 268 -18.93 -37.85 -4.14
N ILE A 269 -19.39 -37.92 -5.40
CA ILE A 269 -19.96 -39.13 -5.99
C ILE A 269 -18.94 -40.25 -6.01
N ASP A 270 -17.71 -39.99 -6.45
CA ASP A 270 -16.64 -40.98 -6.47
C ASP A 270 -16.27 -41.45 -5.06
N ALA A 271 -16.27 -40.55 -4.08
CA ALA A 271 -16.08 -40.90 -2.68
C ALA A 271 -17.24 -41.74 -2.12
N ALA A 272 -18.48 -41.49 -2.54
CA ALA A 272 -19.65 -42.28 -2.16
C ALA A 272 -19.63 -43.68 -2.80
N LYS A 273 -19.26 -43.78 -4.09
CA LYS A 273 -19.02 -45.07 -4.78
C LYS A 273 -17.92 -45.88 -4.09
N LYS A 274 -16.81 -45.24 -3.70
CA LYS A 274 -15.70 -45.91 -2.98
C LYS A 274 -16.07 -46.34 -1.55
N ARG A 275 -17.05 -45.72 -0.91
CA ARG A 275 -17.49 -46.10 0.45
C ARG A 275 -18.34 -47.37 0.48
N GLY A 276 -18.90 -47.80 -0.66
CA GLY A 276 -19.72 -49.02 -0.76
C GLY A 276 -21.04 -48.93 0.02
N ASN A 277 -22.06 -49.69 -0.39
CA ASN A 277 -23.37 -49.67 0.28
C ASN A 277 -23.26 -50.37 1.65
N PRO A 278 -23.41 -49.68 2.79
CA PRO A 278 -23.23 -50.27 4.12
C PRO A 278 -24.22 -51.39 4.44
N ILE A 279 -25.33 -51.46 3.69
CA ILE A 279 -26.34 -52.52 3.82
C ILE A 279 -25.79 -53.86 3.29
N ARG A 280 -25.15 -53.86 2.11
CA ARG A 280 -24.54 -55.07 1.52
C ARG A 280 -23.42 -55.66 2.37
N LYS A 281 -22.59 -54.81 2.99
CA LYS A 281 -21.52 -55.28 3.89
C LYS A 281 -22.07 -55.96 5.15
N LYS A 282 -23.21 -55.50 5.68
CA LYS A 282 -23.85 -56.15 6.83
C LYS A 282 -24.46 -57.51 6.46
N GLU A 283 -25.08 -57.61 5.29
CA GLU A 283 -25.63 -58.88 4.77
C GLU A 283 -24.54 -59.92 4.52
N GLU A 284 -23.38 -59.52 3.96
CA GLU A 284 -22.22 -60.41 3.79
C GLU A 284 -21.64 -60.88 5.13
N THR A 285 -21.53 -59.99 6.12
CA THR A 285 -21.07 -60.40 7.47
C THR A 285 -22.05 -61.34 8.17
N HIS A 286 -23.37 -61.16 7.95
CA HIS A 286 -24.38 -62.04 8.52
C HIS A 286 -24.36 -63.43 7.86
N ARG A 287 -24.21 -63.48 6.53
CA ARG A 287 -24.04 -64.74 5.78
C ARG A 287 -22.75 -65.48 6.15
N MET A 288 -21.64 -64.77 6.35
CA MET A 288 -20.39 -65.41 6.83
C MET A 288 -20.52 -65.91 8.27
N ALA A 289 -21.24 -65.19 9.13
CA ALA A 289 -21.52 -65.63 10.50
C ALA A 289 -22.42 -66.88 10.52
N GLU A 290 -23.46 -66.94 9.68
CA GLU A 290 -24.32 -68.12 9.51
C GLU A 290 -23.57 -69.31 8.93
N ALA A 291 -22.73 -69.11 7.91
CA ALA A 291 -21.89 -70.16 7.34
C ALA A 291 -20.92 -70.74 8.38
N ASN A 292 -20.28 -69.89 9.20
CA ASN A 292 -19.39 -70.34 10.27
C ASN A 292 -20.15 -71.07 11.39
N LYS A 293 -21.40 -70.67 11.66
CA LYS A 293 -22.27 -71.37 12.63
C LYS A 293 -22.71 -72.74 12.11
N ALA A 294 -22.94 -72.88 10.81
CA ALA A 294 -23.23 -74.16 10.15
C ALA A 294 -22.02 -75.10 10.15
N PHE A 295 -20.80 -74.58 9.95
CA PHE A 295 -19.55 -75.36 10.07
C PHE A 295 -19.25 -75.81 11.51
N SER A 296 -19.72 -75.07 12.52
CA SER A 296 -19.57 -75.40 13.94
C SER A 296 -20.52 -76.52 14.43
N TYR A 297 -21.53 -76.90 13.66
CA TYR A 297 -22.51 -77.94 14.04
C TYR A 297 -22.23 -79.32 13.41
N ASN A 298 -21.22 -79.43 12.55
CA ASN A 298 -20.76 -80.67 11.91
C ASN A 298 -19.34 -81.07 12.38
N ARG A 299 -19.05 -80.85 13.67
CA ARG A 299 -17.83 -81.31 14.33
C ARG A 299 -18.13 -81.93 15.68
#